data_AF-A0A7S3L4L7-F1
#
_entry.id   AF-A0A7S3L4L7-F1
#
_cell.length_a   1.000
_cell.length_b   1.000
_cell.length_c   1.000
_cell.angle_alpha   90.00
_cell.angle_beta   90.00
_cell.angle_gamma   90.00
#
_symmetry.space_group_name_H-M   'P 1'
#
loop_
_entity.id
_entity.type
_entity.pdbx_description
1 polymer ?
#
loop_
_entity_poly.entity_id
_entity_poly.type
_entity_poly.pdbx_seq_one_letter_code
_entity_poly.pdbx_strand_id
1 'polypeptide(L)'
;PTTENPGLNSTEIWEIWNLSADAHPIHLHLVNFAILNRYNIVFDSKADPDGIIDTDGGVVPKGDGTYMTSQKLVQHNFKLGEGFKVNSPTKSKQTVKVDPAYVEAMPKDVVAALPGQVTEIKVKFDKPGRFVWHCHILSHEGK
;
A
#
# COMPACT_ATOMS: atom_id res chain seq x y z
N PRO A 1 16.32 2.79 6.86
CA PRO A 1 16.83 2.41 5.52
C PRO A 1 15.71 2.55 4.47
N THR A 2 15.95 3.27 3.37
CA THR A 2 15.09 3.19 2.18
C THR A 2 15.23 1.79 1.58
N THR A 3 14.13 1.06 1.49
CA THR A 3 14.11 -0.33 1.00
C THR A 3 14.02 -0.41 -0.53
N GLU A 4 13.56 0.67 -1.18
CA GLU A 4 13.40 0.76 -2.62
C GLU A 4 14.62 1.40 -3.27
N ASN A 5 15.21 0.72 -4.26
CA ASN A 5 16.38 1.18 -5.02
C ASN A 5 16.13 1.04 -6.53
N PRO A 6 15.24 1.88 -7.11
CA PRO A 6 14.91 1.82 -8.53
C PRO A 6 16.15 2.15 -9.39
N GLY A 7 16.28 1.45 -10.52
CA GLY A 7 17.37 1.69 -11.46
C GLY A 7 17.22 3.02 -12.21
N LEU A 8 18.32 3.70 -12.52
CA LEU A 8 18.26 4.89 -13.37
C LEU A 8 17.68 4.53 -14.75
N ASN A 9 16.70 5.31 -15.21
CA ASN A 9 15.88 5.09 -16.39
C ASN A 9 14.97 3.84 -16.35
N SER A 10 14.78 3.21 -15.18
CA SER A 10 13.80 2.14 -15.05
C SER A 10 12.38 2.69 -15.17
N THR A 11 11.48 1.83 -15.64
CA THR A 11 10.03 2.03 -15.49
C THR A 11 9.51 0.91 -14.63
N GLU A 12 8.83 1.28 -13.56
CA GLU A 12 8.31 0.33 -12.58
C GLU A 12 6.80 0.52 -12.40
N ILE A 13 6.14 -0.58 -12.06
CA ILE A 13 4.77 -0.56 -11.59
C ILE A 13 4.83 -0.82 -10.10
N TRP A 14 4.34 0.12 -9.30
CA TRP A 14 4.24 -0.03 -7.86
C TRP A 14 2.80 -0.29 -7.47
N GLU A 15 2.61 -1.27 -6.59
CA GLU A 15 1.32 -1.55 -5.97
C GLU A 15 1.29 -0.98 -4.56
N ILE A 16 0.38 -0.04 -4.33
CA ILE A 16 0.16 0.55 -3.02
C ILE A 16 -1.04 -0.15 -2.39
N TRP A 17 -0.78 -1.01 -1.41
CA TRP A 17 -1.79 -1.76 -0.67
C TRP A 17 -2.18 -0.97 0.58
N ASN A 18 -3.43 -0.50 0.65
CA ASN A 18 -3.96 0.16 1.84
C ASN A 18 -4.90 -0.79 2.59
N LEU A 19 -4.35 -1.44 3.62
CA LEU A 19 -5.09 -2.34 4.51
C LEU A 19 -5.69 -1.61 5.72
N SER A 20 -5.56 -0.28 5.81
CA SER A 20 -6.14 0.52 6.89
C SER A 20 -7.54 1.02 6.53
N ALA A 21 -8.27 1.49 7.54
CA ALA A 21 -9.62 2.04 7.39
C ALA A 21 -9.66 3.43 6.74
N ASP A 22 -8.54 4.16 6.70
CA ASP A 22 -8.45 5.55 6.24
C ASP A 22 -7.73 5.69 4.90
N ALA A 23 -8.05 6.74 4.14
CA ALA A 23 -7.35 7.05 2.89
C ALA A 23 -6.01 7.76 3.18
N HIS A 24 -4.97 7.39 2.43
CA HIS A 24 -3.63 7.96 2.59
C HIS A 24 -3.15 8.57 1.26
N PRO A 25 -2.87 9.88 1.18
CA PRO A 25 -2.26 10.46 0.00
C PRO A 25 -0.77 10.08 -0.04
N ILE A 26 -0.34 9.28 -0.99
CA ILE A 26 1.06 8.89 -1.15
C ILE A 26 1.75 9.84 -2.13
N HIS A 27 2.85 10.45 -1.70
CA HIS A 27 3.68 11.35 -2.49
C HIS A 27 5.02 10.69 -2.86
N LEU A 28 5.46 10.84 -4.12
CA LEU A 28 6.79 10.43 -4.58
C LEU A 28 7.59 11.68 -5.00
N HIS A 29 8.78 11.85 -4.43
CA HIS A 29 9.65 12.97 -4.80
C HIS A 29 10.28 12.76 -6.19
N LEU A 30 10.58 13.86 -6.88
CA LEU A 30 11.39 13.96 -8.12
C LEU A 30 10.78 13.34 -9.40
N VAL A 31 9.82 12.42 -9.29
CA VAL A 31 9.17 11.75 -10.42
C VAL A 31 7.67 12.02 -10.45
N ASN A 32 7.11 11.97 -11.65
CA ASN A 32 5.67 11.84 -11.83
C ASN A 32 5.33 10.39 -12.19
N PHE A 33 4.09 10.02 -11.94
CA PHE A 33 3.54 8.72 -12.25
C PHE A 33 2.15 8.83 -12.85
N ALA A 34 1.77 7.82 -13.63
CA ALA A 34 0.40 7.63 -14.08
C ALA A 34 -0.28 6.59 -13.17
N ILE A 35 -1.53 6.82 -12.79
CA ILE A 35 -2.32 5.81 -12.12
C ILE A 35 -2.85 4.86 -13.20
N LEU A 36 -2.58 3.56 -13.06
CA LEU A 36 -2.99 2.56 -14.03
C LEU A 36 -4.36 2.00 -13.69
N ASN A 37 -4.50 1.50 -12.47
CA ASN A 37 -5.67 0.74 -12.03
C ASN A 37 -5.86 0.84 -10.52
N ARG A 38 -7.08 0.51 -10.09
CA ARG A 38 -7.40 0.21 -8.70
C ARG A 38 -8.07 -1.15 -8.61
N TYR A 39 -7.79 -1.91 -7.56
CA TYR A 39 -8.42 -3.19 -7.27
C TYR A 39 -8.90 -3.21 -5.83
N ASN A 40 -9.95 -3.97 -5.55
CA ASN A 40 -10.32 -4.26 -4.16
C ASN A 40 -9.39 -5.34 -3.61
N ILE A 41 -9.00 -5.21 -2.36
CA ILE A 41 -8.36 -6.30 -1.61
C ILE A 41 -9.43 -7.37 -1.36
N VAL A 42 -9.08 -8.63 -1.61
CA VAL A 42 -9.93 -9.77 -1.28
C VAL A 42 -9.45 -10.31 0.06
N PHE A 43 -10.18 -10.03 1.14
CA PHE A 43 -9.83 -10.52 2.47
C PHE A 43 -10.22 -11.99 2.64
N ASP A 44 -9.43 -12.73 3.43
CA ASP A 44 -9.76 -14.10 3.84
C ASP A 44 -11.07 -14.08 4.64
N SER A 45 -11.96 -15.04 4.38
CA SER A 45 -13.28 -15.07 5.03
C SER A 45 -13.24 -15.40 6.54
N LYS A 46 -12.06 -15.73 7.08
CA LYS A 46 -11.81 -15.85 8.52
C LYS A 46 -11.22 -14.59 9.15
N ALA A 47 -10.87 -13.59 8.35
CA ALA A 47 -10.41 -12.32 8.87
C ALA A 47 -11.56 -11.57 9.56
N ASP A 48 -11.24 -10.84 10.61
CA ASP A 48 -12.16 -9.92 11.26
C ASP A 48 -12.43 -8.66 10.38
N PRO A 49 -13.30 -7.72 10.80
CA PRO A 49 -13.58 -6.51 10.03
C PRO A 49 -12.36 -5.63 9.73
N ASP A 50 -11.30 -5.74 10.53
CA ASP A 50 -10.04 -5.02 10.33
C ASP A 50 -9.05 -5.82 9.47
N GLY A 51 -9.44 -6.98 8.96
CA GLY A 51 -8.63 -7.83 8.10
C GLY A 51 -7.60 -8.67 8.85
N ILE A 52 -7.74 -8.84 10.17
CA ILE A 52 -6.79 -9.57 11.03
C ILE A 52 -7.26 -11.01 11.29
N ILE A 53 -6.31 -11.94 11.36
CA ILE A 53 -6.50 -13.30 11.88
C ILE A 53 -5.55 -13.50 13.06
N ASP A 54 -6.10 -13.84 14.22
CA ASP A 54 -5.34 -14.24 15.41
C ASP A 54 -4.87 -15.68 15.30
N THR A 55 -3.76 -15.88 14.59
CA THR A 55 -3.13 -17.20 14.45
C THR A 55 -2.56 -17.73 15.75
N ASP A 56 -2.21 -16.86 16.70
CA ASP A 56 -1.67 -17.24 18.01
C ASP A 56 -2.79 -17.76 18.93
N GLY A 57 -4.00 -17.21 18.79
CA GLY A 57 -5.25 -17.71 19.39
C GLY A 57 -5.81 -18.97 18.72
N GLY A 58 -5.11 -19.54 17.73
CA GLY A 58 -5.47 -20.79 17.07
C GLY A 58 -6.48 -20.66 15.92
N VAL A 59 -6.75 -19.44 15.44
CA VAL A 59 -7.58 -19.25 14.25
C VAL A 59 -6.76 -19.62 13.01
N VAL A 60 -7.25 -20.61 12.25
CA VAL A 60 -6.61 -21.08 11.03
C VAL A 60 -7.18 -20.29 9.83
N PRO A 61 -6.34 -19.61 9.02
CA PRO A 61 -6.78 -18.97 7.79
C PRO A 61 -7.42 -19.96 6.83
N LYS A 62 -8.44 -19.55 6.09
CA LYS A 62 -9.07 -20.43 5.12
C LYS A 62 -8.27 -20.55 3.82
N GLY A 63 -7.43 -19.57 3.53
CA GLY A 63 -6.61 -19.50 2.32
C GLY A 63 -7.36 -18.93 1.12
N ASP A 64 -8.45 -18.18 1.34
CA ASP A 64 -9.26 -17.57 0.28
C ASP A 64 -9.05 -16.06 0.11
N GLY A 65 -8.09 -15.48 0.83
CA GLY A 65 -7.72 -14.08 0.63
C GLY A 65 -6.58 -13.58 1.51
N THR A 66 -6.41 -12.26 1.49
CA THR A 66 -5.47 -11.50 2.32
C THR A 66 -5.90 -11.45 3.76
N TYR A 67 -4.94 -11.56 4.67
CA TYR A 67 -5.15 -11.31 6.08
C TYR A 67 -3.89 -10.78 6.73
N MET A 68 -4.06 -10.10 7.86
CA MET A 68 -2.98 -9.59 8.68
C MET A 68 -2.81 -10.43 9.94
N THR A 69 -1.58 -10.60 10.38
CA THR A 69 -1.27 -11.18 11.70
C THR A 69 -0.47 -10.18 12.50
N SER A 70 -0.81 -10.03 13.78
CA SER A 70 -0.02 -9.20 14.69
C SER A 70 1.41 -9.74 14.81
N GLN A 71 2.38 -8.85 14.85
CA GLN A 71 3.79 -9.17 15.08
C GLN A 71 4.45 -8.12 15.96
N LYS A 72 5.37 -8.56 16.80
CA LYS A 72 6.25 -7.64 17.54
C LYS A 72 7.34 -7.15 16.62
N LEU A 73 7.57 -5.85 16.59
CA LEU A 73 8.63 -5.24 15.81
C LEU A 73 9.36 -4.17 16.63
N VAL A 74 10.61 -3.90 16.26
CA VAL A 74 11.38 -2.80 16.85
C VAL A 74 11.06 -1.54 16.07
N GLN A 75 10.54 -0.52 16.76
CA GLN A 75 10.20 0.75 16.16
C GLN A 75 11.45 1.62 15.93
N HIS A 76 11.29 2.73 15.21
CA HIS A 76 12.37 3.68 14.92
C HIS A 76 13.02 4.29 16.18
N ASN A 77 12.35 4.21 17.32
CA ASN A 77 12.80 4.65 18.64
C ASN A 77 13.48 3.52 19.45
N PHE A 78 13.79 2.38 18.82
CA PHE A 78 14.38 1.17 19.43
C PHE A 78 13.52 0.48 20.50
N LYS A 79 12.26 0.89 20.68
CA LYS A 79 11.31 0.20 21.56
C LYS A 79 10.61 -0.91 20.81
N LEU A 80 10.18 -1.93 21.55
CA LEU A 80 9.26 -2.93 21.04
C LEU A 80 7.88 -2.29 20.86
N GLY A 81 7.32 -2.43 19.67
CA GLY A 81 5.95 -2.08 19.33
C GLY A 81 5.22 -3.25 18.68
N GLU A 82 3.93 -3.05 18.47
CA GLU A 82 3.09 -3.96 17.70
C GLU A 82 2.94 -3.42 16.28
N GLY A 83 2.91 -4.33 15.32
CA GLY A 83 2.46 -4.02 13.97
C GLY A 83 1.93 -5.27 13.30
N PHE A 84 1.71 -5.18 12.00
CA PHE A 84 1.03 -6.22 11.26
C PHE A 84 1.94 -6.79 10.19
N LYS A 85 1.83 -8.09 9.97
CA LYS A 85 2.40 -8.77 8.81
C LYS A 85 1.26 -9.06 7.84
N VAL A 86 1.40 -8.64 6.60
CA VAL A 86 0.45 -8.99 5.54
C VAL A 86 0.76 -10.40 5.03
N ASN A 87 -0.26 -11.24 4.94
CA ASN A 87 -0.18 -12.60 4.42
C ASN A 87 -1.15 -12.79 3.25
N SER A 88 -0.77 -13.65 2.30
CA SER A 88 -1.54 -13.97 1.08
C SER A 88 -2.12 -12.74 0.34
N PRO A 89 -1.29 -11.77 -0.10
CA PRO A 89 -1.77 -10.60 -0.83
C PRO A 89 -2.60 -11.02 -2.05
N THR A 90 -3.88 -10.65 -2.06
CA THR A 90 -4.87 -11.08 -3.03
C THR A 90 -5.73 -9.88 -3.42
N LYS A 91 -5.74 -9.57 -4.73
CA LYS A 91 -6.53 -8.48 -5.31
C LYS A 91 -7.65 -9.03 -6.19
N SER A 92 -8.73 -8.26 -6.34
CA SER A 92 -9.85 -8.62 -7.21
C SER A 92 -9.38 -8.80 -8.66
N LYS A 93 -10.07 -9.64 -9.44
CA LYS A 93 -9.79 -9.80 -10.88
C LYS A 93 -10.23 -8.59 -11.71
N GLN A 94 -11.22 -7.86 -11.22
CA GLN A 94 -11.77 -6.68 -11.87
C GLN A 94 -11.21 -5.43 -11.23
N THR A 95 -10.96 -4.43 -12.06
CA THR A 95 -10.59 -3.10 -11.61
C THR A 95 -11.82 -2.38 -11.05
N VAL A 96 -11.58 -1.52 -10.06
CA VAL A 96 -12.59 -0.59 -9.55
C VAL A 96 -12.83 0.45 -10.63
N LYS A 97 -14.11 0.65 -11.00
CA LYS A 97 -14.48 1.72 -11.92
C LYS A 97 -14.24 3.05 -11.22
N VAL A 98 -13.30 3.82 -11.72
CA VAL A 98 -13.05 5.19 -11.29
C VAL A 98 -14.01 6.09 -12.07
N ASP A 99 -14.61 7.06 -11.40
CA ASP A 99 -15.46 8.06 -12.06
C ASP A 99 -14.64 8.76 -13.16
N PRO A 100 -15.15 8.89 -14.40
CA PRO A 100 -14.47 9.60 -15.48
C PRO A 100 -14.07 11.05 -15.14
N ALA A 101 -14.76 11.69 -14.19
CA ALA A 101 -14.41 13.02 -13.69
C ALA A 101 -13.10 13.03 -12.88
N TYR A 102 -12.70 11.89 -12.31
CA TYR A 102 -11.37 11.68 -11.73
C TYR A 102 -10.38 11.39 -12.87
N VAL A 103 -9.77 12.45 -13.42
CA VAL A 103 -8.72 12.29 -14.43
C VAL A 103 -7.47 11.71 -13.75
N GLU A 104 -7.34 10.39 -13.83
CA GLU A 104 -6.18 9.62 -13.35
C GLU A 104 -5.08 9.45 -14.44
N ALA A 105 -5.40 9.81 -15.68
CA ALA A 105 -4.53 9.66 -16.85
C ALA A 105 -3.42 10.72 -16.99
N MET A 106 -3.37 11.73 -16.12
CA MET A 106 -2.33 12.74 -16.12
C MET A 106 -1.20 12.38 -15.15
N PRO A 107 0.07 12.70 -15.47
CA PRO A 107 1.17 12.52 -14.53
C PRO A 107 0.92 13.26 -13.22
N LYS A 108 0.96 12.56 -12.10
CA LYS A 108 0.84 13.10 -10.73
C LYS A 108 2.06 12.75 -9.92
N ASP A 109 2.29 13.47 -8.86
CA ASP A 109 3.27 13.16 -7.82
C ASP A 109 2.60 12.77 -6.49
N VAL A 110 1.26 12.88 -6.41
CA VAL A 110 0.43 12.44 -5.27
C VAL A 110 -0.73 11.56 -5.75
N VAL A 111 -0.98 10.46 -5.04
CA VAL A 111 -2.13 9.56 -5.26
C VAL A 111 -2.82 9.20 -3.96
N ALA A 112 -4.15 9.27 -3.91
CA ALA A 112 -4.90 8.72 -2.79
C ALA A 112 -4.88 7.18 -2.84
N ALA A 113 -4.30 6.55 -1.82
CA ALA A 113 -4.45 5.13 -1.53
C ALA A 113 -5.72 4.95 -0.70
N LEU A 114 -6.76 4.39 -1.30
CA LEU A 114 -8.08 4.27 -0.68
C LEU A 114 -8.17 3.02 0.22
N PRO A 115 -8.97 3.05 1.30
CA PRO A 115 -9.16 1.91 2.20
C PRO A 115 -9.58 0.64 1.47
N GLY A 116 -8.97 -0.50 1.83
CA GLY A 116 -9.32 -1.80 1.26
C GLY A 116 -9.01 -1.95 -0.23
N GLN A 117 -8.15 -1.08 -0.79
CA GLN A 117 -7.79 -1.10 -2.20
C GLN A 117 -6.28 -1.22 -2.43
N VAL A 118 -5.96 -1.77 -3.60
CA VAL A 118 -4.64 -1.75 -4.20
C VAL A 118 -4.64 -0.71 -5.32
N THR A 119 -3.73 0.26 -5.25
CA THR A 119 -3.55 1.27 -6.29
C THR A 119 -2.28 0.97 -7.08
N GLU A 120 -2.40 0.76 -8.39
CA GLU A 120 -1.26 0.56 -9.29
C GLU A 120 -0.83 1.89 -9.90
N ILE A 121 0.43 2.26 -9.70
CA ILE A 121 1.05 3.43 -10.34
C ILE A 121 2.19 3.00 -11.25
N LYS A 122 2.32 3.66 -12.40
CA LYS A 122 3.46 3.52 -13.32
C LYS A 122 4.38 4.71 -13.17
N VAL A 123 5.61 4.44 -12.74
CA VAL A 123 6.62 5.45 -12.45
C VAL A 123 7.80 5.27 -13.40
N LYS A 124 8.36 6.38 -13.91
CA LYS A 124 9.62 6.38 -14.66
C LYS A 124 10.67 7.11 -13.85
N PHE A 125 11.76 6.43 -13.50
CA PHE A 125 12.87 6.96 -12.71
C PHE A 125 13.98 7.51 -13.61
N ASP A 126 13.73 8.62 -14.30
CA ASP A 126 14.65 9.19 -15.30
C ASP A 126 15.63 10.24 -14.74
N LYS A 127 15.57 10.51 -13.43
CA LYS A 127 16.51 11.41 -12.75
C LYS A 127 17.48 10.64 -11.86
N PRO A 128 18.78 10.95 -11.85
CA PRO A 128 19.69 10.42 -10.85
C PRO A 128 19.40 11.07 -9.49
N GLY A 129 19.44 10.30 -8.41
CA GLY A 129 19.28 10.84 -7.06
C GLY A 129 18.72 9.84 -6.06
N ARG A 130 18.57 10.28 -4.81
CA ARG A 130 17.84 9.54 -3.79
C ARG A 130 16.37 9.96 -3.85
N PHE A 131 15.51 8.99 -4.13
CA PHE A 131 14.07 9.17 -4.08
C PHE A 131 13.56 8.91 -2.66
N VAL A 132 12.51 9.64 -2.28
CA VAL A 132 11.77 9.43 -1.04
C VAL A 132 10.30 9.41 -1.39
N TRP A 133 9.54 8.55 -0.74
CA TRP A 133 8.10 8.49 -0.84
C TRP A 133 7.50 8.40 0.56
N HIS A 134 6.34 9.01 0.77
CA HIS A 134 5.68 9.06 2.07
C HIS A 134 4.18 9.34 1.94
N CYS A 135 3.44 9.13 3.04
CA CYS A 135 2.07 9.61 3.15
C CYS A 135 2.08 11.11 3.45
N HIS A 136 1.38 11.90 2.65
CA HIS A 136 1.29 13.36 2.72
C HIS A 136 0.17 13.85 3.67
N ILE A 137 -0.41 12.97 4.50
CA ILE A 137 -1.16 13.40 5.68
C ILE A 137 -0.12 13.69 6.78
N LEU A 138 0.08 14.97 7.07
CA LEU A 138 1.01 15.45 8.11
C LEU A 138 0.72 14.87 9.51
N SER A 139 -0.47 14.29 9.75
CA SER A 139 -0.82 13.64 11.01
C SER A 139 -0.34 12.19 11.17
N HIS A 140 0.31 11.58 10.15
CA HIS A 140 0.89 10.22 10.24
C HIS A 140 2.42 10.19 10.10
N GLU A 141 3.12 11.34 10.10
CA GLU A 141 4.60 11.43 10.11
C GLU A 141 5.22 11.30 11.52
N GLY A 142 4.41 11.11 12.56
CA GLY A 142 4.92 10.95 13.92
C GLY A 142 3.96 10.28 14.88
N LYS A 143 4.07 8.95 15.01
CA LYS A 143 3.93 8.23 16.28
C LYS A 143 4.89 7.05 16.32
#